data_AF-A0AAE0FE90-F1
#
_entry.id   AF-A0AAE0FE90-F1
#
_cell.length_a   1.000
_cell.length_b   1.000
_cell.length_c   1.000
_cell.angle_alpha   90.00
_cell.angle_beta   90.00
_cell.angle_gamma   90.00
#
_symmetry.space_group_name_H-M   'P 1'
#
loop_
_entity.id
_entity.type
_entity.pdbx_description
1 polymer ?
#
loop_
_entity_poly.entity_id
_entity_poly.type
_entity_poly.pdbx_seq_one_letter_code
_entity_poly.pdbx_strand_id
1 'polypeptide(L)'
;MSVSTRALDNVDEQLRTEVAAQAFIWATQNGLLYGAGGDYPSSMLVHAPMSLLPTPLPRDAYEKGVALTEICNKLTDAISKDEPYLRETLAEVCQSDPFTAKLMEIFESSREEAAKYDAALGILSGVVHKTEAELHRSGHIIIHPKGVGNRVCSLSDTCWDEVLTL
;
A
#
# COMPACT_ATOMS: atom_id res chain seq x y z
N MET A 1 -4.43 18.68 5.02
CA MET A 1 -4.23 17.76 3.89
C MET A 1 -5.48 17.79 3.03
N SER A 2 -5.67 18.84 2.21
CA SER A 2 -6.85 18.96 1.35
C SER A 2 -6.58 18.26 0.02
N VAL A 3 -7.16 17.08 -0.15
CA VAL A 3 -7.30 16.51 -1.49
C VAL A 3 -8.24 17.46 -2.23
N SER A 4 -7.72 18.11 -3.27
CA SER A 4 -8.36 19.21 -3.98
C SER A 4 -9.81 18.90 -4.38
N THR A 5 -10.78 19.44 -3.63
CA THR A 5 -12.22 19.44 -3.94
C THR A 5 -12.58 20.33 -5.14
N ARG A 6 -11.60 20.94 -5.81
CA ARG A 6 -11.80 21.89 -6.93
C ARG A 6 -12.67 21.38 -8.08
N ALA A 7 -12.77 20.06 -8.28
CA ALA A 7 -13.68 19.49 -9.28
C ALA A 7 -15.13 19.52 -8.81
N LEU A 8 -15.35 19.26 -7.50
CA LEU A 8 -16.55 19.54 -6.71
C LEU A 8 -17.09 20.93 -6.95
N ASP A 9 -16.25 21.91 -6.67
CA ASP A 9 -16.63 23.32 -6.47
C ASP A 9 -17.37 23.97 -7.65
N ASN A 10 -17.15 23.46 -8.88
CA ASN A 10 -17.78 23.99 -10.10
C ASN A 10 -19.08 23.25 -10.51
N VAL A 11 -19.48 22.21 -9.77
CA VAL A 11 -20.71 21.45 -10.04
C VAL A 11 -21.87 22.09 -9.29
N ASP A 12 -23.04 22.19 -9.94
CA ASP A 12 -24.27 22.70 -9.32
C ASP A 12 -24.69 21.88 -8.09
N GLU A 13 -25.19 22.55 -7.05
CA GLU A 13 -25.50 21.92 -5.76
C GLU A 13 -26.64 20.89 -5.86
N GLN A 14 -27.61 21.14 -6.74
CA GLN A 14 -28.72 20.21 -6.96
C GLN A 14 -28.20 18.91 -7.57
N LEU A 15 -27.29 19.03 -8.55
CA LEU A 15 -26.65 17.88 -9.18
C LEU A 15 -25.77 17.09 -8.19
N ARG A 16 -25.03 17.77 -7.31
CA ARG A 16 -24.24 17.09 -6.26
C ARG A 16 -25.11 16.25 -5.34
N THR A 17 -26.24 16.81 -4.91
CA THR A 17 -27.18 16.11 -4.02
C THR A 17 -27.79 14.89 -4.72
N GLU A 18 -28.18 15.03 -5.99
CA GLU A 18 -28.72 13.93 -6.78
C GLU A 18 -27.70 12.80 -6.97
N VAL A 19 -26.47 13.13 -7.38
CA VAL A 19 -25.40 12.14 -7.57
C VAL A 19 -25.03 11.46 -6.25
N ALA A 20 -25.01 12.20 -5.13
CA ALA A 20 -24.76 11.61 -3.82
C ALA A 20 -25.84 10.60 -3.43
N ALA A 21 -27.12 10.92 -3.67
CA ALA A 21 -28.23 9.99 -3.43
C ALA A 21 -28.13 8.74 -4.34
N GLN A 22 -27.79 8.91 -5.61
CA GLN A 22 -27.58 7.79 -6.53
C GLN A 22 -26.38 6.92 -6.11
N ALA A 23 -25.28 7.53 -5.68
CA ALA A 23 -24.11 6.81 -5.18
C ALA A 23 -24.46 5.98 -3.94
N PHE A 24 -25.27 6.52 -3.01
CA PHE A 24 -25.78 5.79 -1.86
C PHE A 24 -26.61 4.56 -2.26
N ILE A 25 -27.54 4.74 -3.21
CA ILE A 25 -28.36 3.63 -3.74
C ILE A 25 -27.46 2.58 -4.39
N TRP A 26 -26.50 3.00 -5.20
CA TRP A 26 -25.54 2.10 -5.85
C TRP A 26 -24.71 1.32 -4.83
N ALA A 27 -24.18 1.99 -3.79
CA ALA A 27 -23.41 1.35 -2.74
C ALA A 27 -24.22 0.28 -2.01
N THR A 28 -25.50 0.56 -1.74
CA THR A 28 -26.41 -0.39 -1.09
C THR A 28 -26.71 -1.59 -1.98
N GLN A 29 -26.98 -1.37 -3.27
CA GLN A 29 -27.29 -2.43 -4.23
C GLN A 29 -26.08 -3.33 -4.56
N ASN A 30 -24.86 -2.79 -4.47
CA ASN A 30 -23.63 -3.51 -4.80
C ASN A 30 -22.84 -4.00 -3.58
N GLY A 31 -23.40 -3.86 -2.37
CA GLY A 31 -22.79 -4.39 -1.15
C GLY A 31 -21.58 -3.61 -0.63
N LEU A 32 -21.41 -2.35 -1.03
CA LEU A 32 -20.41 -1.45 -0.46
C LEU A 32 -20.91 -0.89 0.89
N LEU A 33 -21.03 -1.79 1.87
CA LEU A 33 -21.62 -1.53 3.18
C LEU A 33 -20.67 -2.01 4.29
N TYR A 34 -20.77 -1.40 5.47
CA TYR A 34 -20.13 -1.86 6.70
C TYR A 34 -21.08 -1.65 7.90
N GLY A 35 -20.75 -2.27 9.04
CA GLY A 35 -21.55 -2.12 10.26
C GLY A 35 -21.45 -0.71 10.82
N ALA A 36 -22.59 -0.10 11.17
CA ALA A 36 -22.65 1.29 11.63
C ALA A 36 -21.80 1.59 12.88
N GLY A 37 -21.56 0.58 13.73
CA GLY A 37 -20.82 0.72 14.99
C GLY A 37 -21.52 1.64 16.00
N GLY A 38 -20.88 1.88 17.15
CA GLY A 38 -21.39 2.80 18.17
C GLY A 38 -22.69 2.36 18.83
N ASP A 39 -23.62 3.30 19.03
CA ASP A 39 -24.92 3.09 19.70
C ASP A 39 -25.99 2.47 18.78
N TYR A 40 -25.65 2.17 17.52
CA TYR A 40 -26.56 1.55 16.58
C TYR A 40 -26.69 0.04 16.82
N PRO A 41 -27.82 -0.59 16.44
CA PRO A 41 -27.96 -2.04 16.50
C PRO A 41 -26.87 -2.75 15.70
N SER A 42 -26.40 -3.90 16.17
CA SER A 42 -25.36 -4.70 15.49
C SER A 42 -25.74 -5.18 14.08
N SER A 43 -27.04 -5.20 13.77
CA SER A 43 -27.57 -5.53 12.45
C SER A 43 -27.69 -4.33 11.49
N MET A 44 -27.37 -3.11 11.95
CA MET A 44 -27.46 -1.91 11.13
C MET A 44 -26.26 -1.76 10.20
N LEU A 45 -26.55 -1.71 8.91
CA LEU A 45 -25.56 -1.49 7.85
C LEU A 45 -25.64 -0.06 7.33
N VAL A 46 -24.48 0.52 7.04
CA VAL A 46 -24.33 1.83 6.40
C VAL A 46 -23.37 1.71 5.22
N HIS A 47 -23.49 2.57 4.22
CA HIS A 47 -22.58 2.55 3.06
C HIS A 47 -21.15 2.91 3.48
N ALA A 48 -20.14 2.32 2.85
CA ALA A 48 -18.74 2.70 3.09
C ALA A 48 -18.50 4.18 2.70
N PRO A 49 -17.58 4.88 3.39
CA PRO A 49 -17.14 6.20 2.95
C PRO A 49 -16.55 6.09 1.55
N MET A 50 -17.05 6.89 0.61
CA MET A 50 -16.62 6.88 -0.78
C MET A 50 -16.45 8.31 -1.29
N SER A 51 -15.53 8.49 -2.23
CA SER A 51 -15.42 9.75 -2.97
C SER A 51 -16.44 9.76 -4.11
N LEU A 52 -17.19 10.85 -4.26
CA LEU A 52 -18.17 10.98 -5.34
C LEU A 52 -17.54 11.02 -6.73
N LEU A 53 -16.31 11.57 -6.82
CA LEU A 53 -15.54 11.62 -8.05
C LEU A 53 -14.21 10.88 -7.87
N PRO A 54 -13.71 10.23 -8.92
CA PRO A 54 -12.39 9.61 -8.90
C PRO A 54 -11.30 10.67 -8.75
N THR A 55 -10.20 10.28 -8.10
CA THR A 55 -8.99 11.12 -8.06
C THR A 55 -8.25 11.01 -9.40
N PRO A 56 -7.89 12.12 -10.05
CA PRO A 56 -7.12 12.07 -11.28
C PRO A 56 -5.71 11.50 -11.01
N LEU A 57 -5.34 10.47 -11.77
CA LEU A 57 -4.04 9.82 -11.68
C LEU A 57 -3.39 9.79 -13.08
N PRO A 58 -2.16 10.34 -13.26
CA PRO A 58 -1.44 10.23 -14.52
C PRO A 58 -1.22 8.77 -14.93
N ARG A 59 -1.40 8.49 -16.22
CA ARG A 59 -1.26 7.14 -16.78
C ARG A 59 0.13 6.55 -16.56
N ASP A 60 1.18 7.36 -16.75
CA ASP A 60 2.56 6.94 -16.56
C ASP A 60 2.84 6.52 -15.11
N ALA A 61 2.28 7.26 -14.13
CA ALA A 61 2.39 6.93 -12.73
C ALA A 61 1.64 5.63 -12.38
N TYR A 62 0.45 5.42 -12.97
CA TYR A 62 -0.30 4.18 -12.81
C TYR A 62 0.48 2.98 -13.36
N GLU A 63 1.00 3.07 -14.59
CA GLU A 63 1.77 1.99 -15.23
C GLU A 63 3.04 1.66 -14.46
N LYS A 64 3.75 2.67 -13.96
CA LYS A 64 4.92 2.47 -13.08
C LYS A 64 4.55 1.75 -11.77
N GLY A 65 3.42 2.11 -11.15
CA GLY A 65 2.94 1.44 -9.94
C GLY A 65 2.58 -0.03 -10.17
N VAL A 66 1.97 -0.33 -11.31
CA VAL A 66 1.68 -1.71 -11.72
C VAL A 66 2.98 -2.50 -11.90
N ALA A 67 3.96 -1.96 -12.63
CA ALA A 67 5.25 -2.63 -12.84
C ALA A 67 6.04 -2.84 -11.54
N LEU A 68 6.00 -1.87 -10.62
CA LEU A 68 6.68 -1.94 -9.33
C LEU A 68 6.12 -3.04 -8.42
N THR A 69 4.81 -3.34 -8.53
CA THR A 69 4.15 -4.32 -7.66
C THR A 69 4.82 -5.70 -7.74
N GLU A 70 5.21 -6.14 -8.95
CA GLU A 70 5.90 -7.43 -9.12
C GLU A 70 7.26 -7.45 -8.45
N ILE A 71 8.02 -6.36 -8.58
CA ILE A 71 9.36 -6.21 -7.99
C ILE A 71 9.24 -6.23 -6.45
N CYS A 72 8.30 -5.47 -5.89
CA CYS A 72 8.05 -5.45 -4.45
C CYS A 72 7.63 -6.83 -3.93
N ASN A 73 6.77 -7.56 -4.64
CA ASN A 73 6.36 -8.90 -4.23
C ASN A 73 7.55 -9.87 -4.14
N LYS A 74 8.44 -9.86 -5.15
CA LYS A 74 9.67 -10.68 -5.16
C LYS A 74 10.62 -10.27 -4.04
N LEU A 75 10.80 -8.97 -3.83
CA LEU A 75 11.66 -8.45 -2.77
C LEU A 75 11.15 -8.85 -1.38
N THR A 76 9.84 -8.71 -1.13
CA THR A 76 9.24 -9.11 0.14
C THR A 76 9.36 -10.62 0.36
N ASP A 77 9.16 -11.43 -0.68
CA ASP A 77 9.35 -12.88 -0.58
C ASP A 77 10.81 -13.24 -0.25
N ALA A 78 11.78 -12.62 -0.91
CA ALA A 78 13.21 -12.85 -0.65
C ALA A 78 13.60 -12.45 0.80
N ILE A 79 13.24 -11.24 1.22
CA ILE A 79 13.51 -10.75 2.58
C ILE A 79 12.82 -11.62 3.64
N SER A 80 11.61 -12.11 3.38
CA SER A 80 10.88 -12.95 4.34
C SER A 80 11.57 -14.30 4.61
N LYS A 81 12.42 -14.76 3.68
CA LYS A 81 13.20 -16.01 3.78
C LYS A 81 14.58 -15.78 4.38
N ASP A 82 15.11 -14.56 4.33
CA ASP A 82 16.40 -14.19 4.92
C ASP A 82 16.26 -13.94 6.43
N GLU A 83 16.35 -15.04 7.19
CA GLU A 83 16.27 -15.01 8.65
C GLU A 83 17.39 -14.20 9.31
N PRO A 84 18.69 -14.36 8.96
CA PRO A 84 19.75 -13.54 9.51
C PRO A 84 19.46 -12.04 9.36
N TYR A 85 19.02 -11.63 8.17
CA TYR A 85 18.68 -10.24 7.89
C TYR A 85 17.53 -9.74 8.77
N LEU A 86 16.45 -10.51 8.91
CA LEU A 86 15.31 -10.14 9.75
C LEU A 86 15.69 -10.00 11.22
N ARG A 87 16.50 -10.94 11.74
CA ARG A 87 16.97 -10.91 13.13
C ARG A 87 17.84 -9.69 13.41
N GLU A 88 18.80 -9.41 12.53
CA GLU A 88 19.72 -8.29 12.69
C GLU A 88 18.96 -6.95 12.59
N THR A 89 18.11 -6.81 11.58
CA THR A 89 17.40 -5.55 11.31
C THR A 89 16.36 -5.23 12.40
N LEU A 90 15.70 -6.23 12.98
CA LEU A 90 14.65 -6.03 13.97
C LEU A 90 15.14 -6.09 15.42
N ALA A 91 16.41 -6.44 15.67
CA ALA A 91 16.96 -6.63 17.02
C ALA A 91 16.79 -5.40 17.92
N GLU A 92 17.01 -4.19 17.39
CA GLU A 92 16.83 -2.95 18.15
C GLU A 92 15.34 -2.65 18.40
N VAL A 93 14.50 -2.87 17.40
CA VAL A 93 13.05 -2.62 17.49
C VAL A 93 12.43 -3.53 18.54
N CYS A 94 12.80 -4.82 18.58
CA CYS A 94 12.30 -5.78 19.57
C CYS A 94 12.64 -5.39 21.01
N GLN A 95 13.71 -4.63 21.26
CA GLN A 95 14.03 -4.14 22.61
C GLN A 95 13.07 -3.03 23.06
N SER A 96 12.57 -2.26 22.10
CA SER A 96 11.73 -1.06 22.35
C SER A 96 10.23 -1.31 22.21
N ASP A 97 9.81 -2.27 21.37
CA ASP A 97 8.42 -2.59 21.07
C ASP A 97 8.07 -4.05 21.43
N PRO A 98 7.30 -4.26 22.52
CA PRO A 98 6.86 -5.59 22.93
C PRO A 98 6.00 -6.32 21.89
N PHE A 99 5.28 -5.60 21.04
CA PHE A 99 4.46 -6.21 20.00
C PHE A 99 5.36 -6.86 18.94
N THR A 100 6.31 -6.12 18.39
CA THR A 100 7.30 -6.65 17.43
C THR A 100 8.14 -7.77 18.05
N ALA A 101 8.53 -7.66 19.33
CA ALA A 101 9.22 -8.75 20.03
C ALA A 101 8.39 -10.05 20.04
N LYS A 102 7.08 -9.96 20.27
CA LYS A 102 6.21 -11.14 20.26
C LYS A 102 6.05 -11.74 18.86
N LEU A 103 6.02 -10.92 17.82
CA LEU A 103 6.01 -11.39 16.44
C LEU A 103 7.28 -12.17 16.10
N MET A 104 8.45 -11.69 16.53
CA MET A 104 9.71 -12.41 16.35
C MET A 104 9.74 -13.73 17.11
N GLU A 105 9.24 -13.79 18.34
CA GLU A 105 9.12 -15.06 19.08
C GLU A 105 8.25 -16.10 18.35
N ILE A 106 7.13 -15.66 17.76
CA ILE A 106 6.26 -16.54 16.96
C ILE A 106 6.96 -16.98 15.68
N PHE A 107 7.66 -16.07 15.00
CA PHE A 107 8.41 -16.37 13.79
C PHE A 107 9.45 -17.46 14.04
N GLU A 108 10.16 -17.39 15.17
CA GLU A 108 11.17 -18.36 15.57
C GLU A 108 10.58 -19.71 16.01
N SER A 109 9.51 -19.69 16.81
CA SER A 109 8.88 -20.94 17.28
C SER A 109 8.15 -21.72 16.19
N SER A 110 7.69 -21.05 15.12
CA SER A 110 6.97 -21.69 14.01
C SER A 110 7.89 -22.23 12.89
N ARG A 111 9.23 -22.12 13.02
CA ARG A 111 10.19 -22.49 11.96
C ARG A 111 10.16 -23.97 11.56
N GLU A 112 10.23 -24.86 12.54
CA GLU A 112 10.27 -26.30 12.27
C GLU A 112 8.97 -26.81 11.61
N GLU A 113 7.85 -26.16 11.90
CA GLU A 113 6.58 -26.46 11.28
C GLU A 113 6.45 -25.81 9.90
N ALA A 114 6.92 -24.57 9.73
CA ALA A 114 6.92 -23.87 8.45
C ALA A 114 7.79 -24.57 7.40
N ALA A 115 8.91 -25.18 7.81
CA ALA A 115 9.80 -25.94 6.93
C ALA A 115 9.15 -27.19 6.30
N LYS A 116 7.95 -27.59 6.77
CA LYS A 116 7.19 -28.71 6.20
C LYS A 116 6.34 -28.31 4.99
N TYR A 117 6.23 -27.01 4.70
CA TYR A 117 5.42 -26.48 3.60
C TYR A 117 6.32 -25.81 2.55
N ASP A 118 6.23 -26.27 1.31
CA ASP A 118 7.02 -25.74 0.18
C ASP A 118 6.40 -24.49 -0.48
N ALA A 119 5.25 -24.01 0.01
CA ALA A 119 4.53 -22.91 -0.59
C ALA A 119 4.05 -21.89 0.46
N ALA A 120 4.20 -20.61 0.14
CA ALA A 120 3.67 -19.48 0.90
C ALA A 120 2.86 -18.56 -0.03
N LEU A 121 1.77 -17.99 0.49
CA LEU A 121 0.92 -17.05 -0.25
C LEU A 121 0.89 -15.70 0.49
N GLY A 122 1.38 -14.64 -0.16
CA GLY A 122 1.27 -13.27 0.31
C GLY A 122 0.25 -12.49 -0.52
N ILE A 123 -0.77 -11.94 0.12
CA ILE A 123 -1.66 -10.93 -0.48
C ILE A 123 -1.18 -9.57 0.01
N LEU A 124 -0.34 -8.92 -0.79
CA LEU A 124 0.28 -7.64 -0.47
C LEU A 124 -0.43 -6.52 -1.23
N SER A 125 -0.77 -5.45 -0.51
CA SER A 125 -1.34 -4.23 -1.09
C SER A 125 -0.29 -3.12 -1.01
N GLY A 126 0.36 -2.83 -2.13
CA GLY A 126 1.26 -1.69 -2.23
C GLY A 126 0.48 -0.41 -2.50
N VAL A 127 0.68 0.62 -1.67
CA VAL A 127 0.18 1.97 -1.96
C VAL A 127 1.36 2.81 -2.43
N VAL A 128 1.34 3.21 -3.71
CA VAL A 128 2.27 4.22 -4.22
C VAL A 128 1.82 5.58 -3.68
N HIS A 129 2.22 5.87 -2.45
CA HIS A 129 2.02 7.18 -1.84
C HIS A 129 2.91 8.21 -2.53
N LYS A 130 2.39 9.44 -2.62
CA LYS A 130 3.01 10.64 -3.22
C LYS A 130 4.27 11.15 -2.49
N THR A 131 4.95 10.30 -1.74
CA THR A 131 6.05 10.57 -0.81
C THR A 131 6.96 9.35 -0.90
N GLU A 132 8.11 9.32 -1.56
CA GLU A 132 9.13 10.34 -1.90
C GLU A 132 9.52 10.31 -3.40
N ALA A 133 8.55 10.12 -4.30
CA ALA A 133 8.76 10.50 -5.69
C ALA A 133 8.29 11.94 -5.84
N GLU A 134 9.18 12.91 -5.60
CA GLU A 134 8.95 14.25 -6.14
C GLU A 134 8.85 14.09 -7.66
N LEU A 135 7.61 14.08 -8.17
CA LEU A 135 7.34 14.32 -9.57
C LEU A 135 7.68 15.79 -9.81
N HIS A 136 8.98 16.08 -9.89
CA HIS A 136 9.47 17.29 -10.50
C HIS A 136 8.76 17.37 -11.87
N ARG A 137 8.36 18.57 -12.28
CA ARG A 137 7.57 18.86 -13.51
C ARG A 137 8.08 18.23 -14.82
N SER A 138 9.17 17.46 -14.78
CA SER A 138 9.83 16.69 -15.83
C SER A 138 9.45 15.20 -15.93
N GLY A 139 8.62 14.62 -15.05
CA GLY A 139 8.06 13.26 -15.27
C GLY A 139 8.97 12.06 -14.92
N HIS A 140 10.02 12.26 -14.13
CA HIS A 140 10.89 11.18 -13.66
C HIS A 140 10.56 10.78 -12.21
N ILE A 141 10.59 9.47 -11.93
CA ILE A 141 10.55 8.91 -10.57
C ILE A 141 12.00 8.60 -10.18
N ILE A 142 12.46 9.15 -9.05
CA ILE A 142 13.78 8.92 -8.47
C ILE A 142 13.59 8.07 -7.21
N ILE A 143 14.22 6.90 -7.16
CA ILE A 143 14.27 6.07 -5.94
C ILE A 143 15.68 6.21 -5.37
N HIS A 144 15.79 6.63 -4.11
CA HIS A 144 17.07 6.72 -3.39
C HIS A 144 17.27 5.48 -2.50
N PRO A 145 17.99 4.44 -2.98
CA PRO A 145 18.36 3.33 -2.11
C PRO A 145 19.42 3.81 -1.08
N LYS A 146 19.13 3.66 0.22
CA LYS A 146 20.14 3.86 1.25
C LYS A 146 21.18 2.74 1.17
N GLY A 147 22.45 3.09 1.02
CA GLY A 147 23.59 2.16 0.94
C GLY A 147 24.44 2.31 -0.32
N VAL A 148 23.95 3.00 -1.36
CA VAL A 148 24.71 3.30 -2.57
C VAL A 148 25.02 4.79 -2.59
N GLY A 149 26.27 5.15 -2.24
CA GLY A 149 26.69 6.55 -2.11
C GLY A 149 26.22 7.42 -3.27
N ASN A 150 25.53 8.52 -2.94
CA ASN A 150 25.06 9.65 -3.77
C ASN A 150 24.66 9.40 -5.26
N ARG A 151 24.34 8.17 -5.65
CA ARG A 151 23.92 7.83 -7.01
C ARG A 151 22.41 7.98 -7.12
N VAL A 152 22.00 8.82 -8.07
CA VAL A 152 20.62 8.96 -8.52
C VAL A 152 20.41 7.90 -9.60
N CYS A 153 19.67 6.84 -9.28
CA CYS A 153 19.36 5.77 -10.24
C CYS A 153 17.97 6.00 -10.83
N SER A 154 17.86 5.95 -12.16
CA SER A 154 16.58 6.03 -12.85
C SER A 154 16.01 4.62 -13.09
N LEU A 155 14.68 4.48 -13.16
CA LEU A 155 14.00 3.21 -13.44
C LEU A 155 14.37 2.55 -14.79
N SER A 156 15.05 3.28 -15.68
CA SER A 156 15.54 2.75 -16.96
C SER A 156 16.93 2.11 -16.90
N ASP A 157 17.65 2.23 -15.78
CA ASP A 157 19.01 1.74 -15.67
C ASP A 157 19.03 0.29 -15.18
N THR A 158 19.90 -0.53 -15.78
CA THR A 158 20.20 -1.95 -15.49
C THR A 158 20.74 -2.20 -14.06
N CYS A 159 20.60 -1.23 -13.16
CA CYS A 159 21.04 -1.27 -11.76
C CYS A 159 20.18 -2.21 -10.90
N TRP A 160 18.96 -2.52 -11.32
CA TRP A 160 18.06 -3.41 -10.57
C TRP A 160 18.48 -4.87 -10.61
N ASP A 161 19.23 -5.29 -11.63
CA ASP A 161 19.71 -6.68 -11.75
C ASP A 161 20.74 -7.03 -10.66
N GLU A 162 21.50 -6.05 -10.16
CA GLU A 162 22.45 -6.24 -9.04
C GLU A 162 21.76 -6.31 -7.67
N VAL A 163 20.57 -5.70 -7.51
CA VAL A 163 19.79 -5.76 -6.26
C VAL A 163 19.00 -7.07 -6.15
N LEU A 164 18.62 -7.65 -7.29
CA LEU A 164 17.88 -8.92 -7.38
C LEU A 164 18.78 -10.16 -7.36
N THR A 165 20.11 -9.98 -7.29
CA THR A 165 21.10 -11.07 -7.22
C THR A 165 21.79 -11.22 -5.86
N LEU A 166 21.39 -10.40 -4.88
CA LEU A 166 21.64 -10.64 -3.45
C LEU A 166 20.50 -11.45 -2.85
#